data_AF-A0A318NVT4-F1
#
_entry.id   AF-A0A318NVT4-F1
#
_cell.length_a   1.000
_cell.length_b   1.000
_cell.length_c   1.000
_cell.angle_alpha   90.00
_cell.angle_beta   90.00
_cell.angle_gamma   90.00
#
_symmetry.space_group_name_H-M   'P 1'
#
loop_
_entity.id
_entity.type
_entity.pdbx_description
1 polymer ?
#
loop_
_entity_poly.entity_id
_entity_poly.type
_entity_poly.pdbx_seq_one_letter_code
_entity_poly.pdbx_strand_id
1 'polypeptide(L)'
;MTEALSVKKLKKMINDKISELVPALTSGLSFYSESARYAEGSLEILDIQNVSSNQYSMSYRYKWTIFNACLDISAEEYISDSVTFSVVETGLTFDIIDNSRPSTADEL
;
A
#
# COMPACT_ATOMS: atom_id res chain seq x y z
N MET A 1 -4.72 27.36 -13.78
CA MET A 1 -3.62 27.29 -12.81
C MET A 1 -4.01 26.28 -11.75
N THR A 2 -3.48 25.07 -11.81
CA THR A 2 -3.79 24.01 -10.83
C THR A 2 -3.00 24.35 -9.57
N GLU A 3 -3.66 24.87 -8.54
CA GLU A 3 -3.01 25.09 -7.25
C GLU A 3 -2.46 23.75 -6.76
N ALA A 4 -1.15 23.69 -6.54
CA ALA A 4 -0.51 22.52 -5.96
C ALA A 4 -1.16 22.23 -4.61
N LEU A 5 -1.90 21.12 -4.52
CA LEU A 5 -2.55 20.68 -3.30
C LEU A 5 -1.49 20.52 -2.21
N SER A 6 -1.68 21.19 -1.06
CA SER A 6 -0.74 21.07 0.04
C SER A 6 -0.69 19.63 0.56
N VAL A 7 0.51 19.15 0.89
CA VAL A 7 0.76 17.79 1.41
C VAL A 7 -0.17 17.44 2.57
N LYS A 8 -0.46 18.38 3.47
CA LYS A 8 -1.41 18.18 4.58
C LYS A 8 -2.82 17.81 4.12
N LYS A 9 -3.30 18.43 3.04
CA LYS A 9 -4.63 18.15 2.48
C LYS A 9 -4.65 16.79 1.78
N LEU A 10 -3.58 16.44 1.06
CA LEU A 10 -3.43 15.11 0.47
C LEU A 10 -3.43 14.02 1.54
N LYS A 11 -2.62 14.19 2.60
CA LYS A 11 -2.59 13.25 3.71
C LYS A 11 -3.97 13.05 4.33
N LYS A 12 -4.74 14.12 4.50
CA LYS A 12 -6.11 14.03 5.02
C LYS A 12 -7.04 13.25 4.08
N MET A 13 -7.07 13.61 2.79
CA MET A 13 -7.91 12.93 1.80
C MET A 13 -7.61 11.43 1.70
N ILE A 14 -6.33 11.06 1.74
CA ILE A 14 -5.89 9.67 1.71
C ILE A 14 -6.30 8.95 3.00
N ASN A 15 -6.18 9.59 4.17
CA ASN A 15 -6.61 8.99 5.44
C ASN A 15 -8.13 8.78 5.50
N ASP A 16 -8.93 9.73 5.00
CA ASP A 16 -10.40 9.59 4.92
C ASP A 16 -10.84 8.39 4.07
N LYS A 17 -9.99 7.97 3.12
CA LYS A 17 -10.25 6.85 2.19
C LYS A 17 -9.29 5.67 2.37
N ILE A 18 -8.59 5.61 3.50
CA ILE A 18 -7.50 4.64 3.67
C ILE A 18 -7.97 3.20 3.57
N SER A 19 -9.18 2.90 4.08
CA SER A 19 -9.81 1.59 4.02
C SER A 19 -10.06 1.10 2.59
N GLU A 20 -10.27 2.01 1.64
CA GLU A 20 -10.44 1.67 0.21
C GLU A 20 -9.09 1.31 -0.44
N LEU A 21 -7.98 1.83 0.11
CA LEU A 21 -6.62 1.61 -0.38
C LEU A 21 -5.96 0.37 0.21
N VAL A 22 -6.38 -0.07 1.41
CA VAL A 22 -5.85 -1.27 2.09
C VAL A 22 -5.66 -2.46 1.13
N PRO A 23 -6.69 -2.96 0.42
CA PRO A 23 -6.52 -4.18 -0.40
C PRO A 23 -5.46 -4.01 -1.48
N ALA A 24 -5.33 -2.82 -2.06
CA ALA A 24 -4.33 -2.55 -3.10
C ALA A 24 -2.92 -2.43 -2.50
N LEU A 25 -2.77 -1.71 -1.39
CA LEU A 25 -1.48 -1.48 -0.70
C LEU A 25 -0.95 -2.72 0.04
N THR A 26 -1.81 -3.68 0.36
CA THR A 26 -1.42 -4.94 1.01
C THR A 26 -1.36 -6.13 0.05
N SER A 27 -1.67 -5.94 -1.25
CA SER A 27 -1.70 -7.01 -2.27
C SER A 27 -0.37 -7.78 -2.36
N GLY A 28 0.74 -7.07 -2.22
CA GLY A 28 2.09 -7.63 -2.22
C GLY A 28 2.41 -8.60 -1.09
N LEU A 29 1.59 -8.70 -0.02
CA LEU A 29 1.81 -9.68 1.05
C LEU A 29 1.86 -11.12 0.53
N SER A 30 1.04 -11.42 -0.48
CA SER A 30 0.98 -12.75 -1.11
C SER A 30 2.29 -13.14 -1.80
N PHE A 31 3.13 -12.16 -2.16
CA PHE A 31 4.48 -12.40 -2.68
C PHE A 31 5.42 -12.94 -1.60
N TYR A 32 5.26 -12.50 -0.35
CA TYR A 32 6.07 -12.96 0.78
C TYR A 32 5.63 -14.34 1.29
N SER A 33 4.32 -14.55 1.44
CA SER A 33 3.76 -15.84 1.80
C SER A 33 2.25 -15.84 1.59
N GLU A 34 1.70 -16.96 1.12
CA GLU A 34 0.24 -17.18 1.09
C GLU A 34 -0.39 -17.17 2.50
N SER A 35 0.42 -17.47 3.52
CA SER A 35 0.00 -17.43 4.92
C SER A 35 0.16 -16.05 5.57
N ALA A 36 0.73 -15.07 4.87
CA ALA A 36 0.87 -13.71 5.38
C ALA A 36 -0.50 -13.02 5.43
N ARG A 37 -0.83 -12.43 6.58
CA ARG A 37 -2.11 -11.74 6.81
C ARG A 37 -1.84 -10.32 7.28
N TYR A 38 -2.43 -9.36 6.58
CA TYR A 38 -2.49 -7.98 7.04
C TYR A 38 -3.23 -7.90 8.38
N ALA A 39 -2.69 -7.15 9.33
CA ALA A 39 -3.38 -6.86 10.58
C ALA A 39 -4.25 -5.60 10.39
N GLU A 40 -5.57 -5.77 10.48
CA GLU A 40 -6.54 -4.71 10.21
C GLU A 40 -6.30 -3.45 11.06
N GLY A 41 -6.43 -2.28 10.43
CA GLY A 41 -6.26 -0.98 11.08
C GLY A 41 -4.79 -0.59 11.36
N SER A 42 -3.82 -1.43 11.02
CA SER A 42 -2.40 -1.14 11.25
C SER A 42 -1.74 -0.29 10.16
N LEU A 43 -2.46 0.03 9.07
CA LEU A 43 -1.89 0.76 7.95
C LEU A 43 -1.75 2.24 8.32
N GLU A 44 -0.55 2.76 8.20
CA GLU A 44 -0.18 4.12 8.59
C GLU A 44 0.57 4.82 7.46
N ILE A 45 0.14 6.03 7.12
CA ILE A 45 0.87 6.91 6.21
C ILE A 45 2.00 7.62 6.97
N LEU A 46 3.23 7.24 6.65
CA LEU A 46 4.44 7.80 7.26
C LEU A 46 4.68 9.20 6.71
N ASP A 47 4.80 9.33 5.39
CA ASP A 47 5.21 10.57 4.75
C ASP A 47 4.64 10.71 3.33
N ILE A 48 4.50 11.95 2.86
CA ILE A 48 4.13 12.26 1.48
C ILE A 48 5.06 13.36 0.96
N GLN A 49 5.83 13.03 -0.07
CA GLN A 49 6.77 13.94 -0.73
C GLN A 49 6.22 14.34 -2.10
N ASN A 50 6.39 15.61 -2.49
CA ASN A 50 6.15 16.01 -3.87
C ASN A 50 7.36 15.60 -4.72
N VAL A 51 7.11 14.82 -5.78
CA VAL A 51 8.13 14.32 -6.71
C VAL A 51 8.21 15.22 -7.93
N SER A 52 7.05 15.70 -8.42
CA SER A 52 6.92 16.58 -9.58
C SER A 52 5.56 17.30 -9.54
N SER A 53 5.28 18.21 -10.49
CA SER A 53 4.13 19.15 -10.46
C SER A 53 2.80 18.57 -9.94
N ASN A 54 2.43 17.36 -10.40
CA ASN A 54 1.22 16.67 -9.98
C ASN A 54 1.49 15.27 -9.42
N GLN A 55 2.75 14.90 -9.19
CA GLN A 55 3.13 13.56 -8.75
C GLN A 55 3.73 13.61 -7.34
N TYR A 56 3.33 12.64 -6.54
CA TYR A 56 3.73 12.52 -5.15
C TYR A 56 4.14 11.09 -4.86
N SER A 57 5.08 10.93 -3.92
CA SER A 57 5.42 9.65 -3.35
C SER A 57 4.86 9.59 -1.94
N MET A 58 4.20 8.48 -1.61
CA MET A 58 3.65 8.22 -0.29
C MET A 58 4.33 7.00 0.31
N SER A 59 5.03 7.21 1.43
CA SER A 59 5.58 6.13 2.24
C SER A 59 4.56 5.71 3.28
N TYR A 60 4.36 4.41 3.43
CA TYR A 60 3.41 3.82 4.36
C TYR A 60 4.00 2.58 5.01
N ARG A 61 3.41 2.19 6.14
CA ARG A 61 3.73 0.91 6.79
C ARG A 61 2.47 0.23 7.26
N TYR A 62 2.55 -1.08 7.44
CA TYR A 62 1.50 -1.84 8.08
C TYR A 62 2.06 -3.06 8.81
N LYS A 63 1.30 -3.55 9.78
CA LYS A 63 1.59 -4.83 10.44
C LYS A 63 1.08 -5.98 9.59
N TRP A 64 1.82 -7.07 9.63
CA TRP A 64 1.41 -8.35 9.09
C TRP A 64 1.79 -9.47 10.04
N THR A 65 1.07 -10.56 9.94
CA THR A 65 1.30 -11.78 10.72
C THR A 65 1.51 -12.95 9.78
N ILE A 66 2.34 -13.89 10.20
CA ILE A 66 2.48 -15.19 9.56
C ILE A 66 2.49 -16.26 10.62
N PHE A 67 1.68 -17.28 10.37
CA PHE A 67 1.65 -18.48 11.18
C PHE A 67 1.77 -19.70 10.26
N ASN A 68 2.82 -20.49 10.47
CA ASN A 68 3.01 -21.75 9.79
C ASN A 68 3.57 -22.78 10.79
N ALA A 69 2.66 -23.59 11.35
CA ALA A 69 3.02 -24.61 12.34
C ALA A 69 3.93 -25.70 11.78
N CYS A 70 3.90 -25.97 10.47
CA CYS A 70 4.77 -26.97 9.86
C CYS A 70 6.23 -26.50 9.79
N LEU A 71 6.44 -25.19 9.68
CA LEU A 71 7.76 -24.57 9.60
C LEU A 71 8.21 -23.97 10.94
N ASP A 72 7.42 -24.14 12.00
CA ASP A 72 7.63 -23.48 13.31
C ASP A 72 7.76 -21.95 13.20
N ILE A 73 7.00 -21.34 12.29
CA ILE A 73 7.02 -19.89 12.07
C ILE A 73 5.81 -19.25 12.75
N SER A 74 6.08 -18.30 13.64
CA SER A 74 5.10 -17.35 14.15
C SER A 74 5.75 -15.97 14.25
N ALA A 75 5.30 -15.02 13.45
CA ALA A 75 5.84 -13.66 13.47
C ALA A 75 4.73 -12.61 13.33
N GLU A 76 4.92 -11.49 14.01
CA GLU A 76 4.21 -10.22 13.79
C GLU A 76 5.26 -9.16 13.50
N GLU A 77 5.24 -8.60 12.31
CA GLU A 77 6.23 -7.62 11.88
C GLU A 77 5.57 -6.44 11.16
N TYR A 78 6.34 -5.36 10.99
CA TYR A 78 5.96 -4.26 10.12
C TYR A 78 6.68 -4.38 8.79
N ILE A 79 5.96 -4.12 7.71
CA ILE A 79 6.55 -3.81 6.42
C ILE A 79 6.35 -2.33 6.13
N SER A 80 7.36 -1.71 5.55
CA SER A 80 7.31 -0.33 5.06
C SER A 80 7.53 -0.34 3.56
N ASP A 81 6.70 0.41 2.84
CA ASP A 81 6.70 0.45 1.39
C ASP A 81 6.33 1.86 0.91
N SER A 82 6.42 2.11 -0.40
CA SER A 82 6.12 3.40 -0.98
C SER A 82 5.44 3.27 -2.33
N VAL A 83 4.43 4.09 -2.55
CA VAL A 83 3.68 4.16 -3.80
C VAL A 83 3.74 5.57 -4.37
N THR A 84 3.74 5.69 -5.70
CA THR A 84 3.57 6.99 -6.35
C THR A 84 2.12 7.21 -6.74
N PHE A 85 1.66 8.45 -6.68
CA PHE A 85 0.32 8.81 -7.13
C PHE A 85 0.32 10.18 -7.80
N SER A 86 -0.65 10.37 -8.68
CA SER A 86 -0.87 11.63 -9.38
C SER A 86 -2.19 12.27 -8.97
N VAL A 87 -2.16 13.59 -8.85
CA VAL A 87 -3.34 14.43 -8.62
C VAL A 87 -3.95 14.80 -9.96
N VAL A 88 -5.18 14.34 -10.21
CA VAL A 88 -5.97 14.62 -11.41
C VAL A 88 -7.24 15.39 -11.05
N GLU A 89 -7.95 15.93 -12.04
CA GLU A 89 -9.15 16.76 -11.80
C GLU A 89 -10.26 16.02 -11.03
N THR A 90 -10.35 14.69 -11.20
CA THR A 90 -11.37 13.84 -10.58
C THR A 90 -10.95 13.21 -9.26
N GLY A 91 -9.69 13.37 -8.81
CA GLY A 91 -9.19 12.75 -7.59
C GLY A 91 -7.70 12.39 -7.61
N LEU A 92 -7.38 11.25 -7.00
CA LEU A 92 -6.03 10.72 -6.88
C LEU A 92 -5.94 9.40 -7.66
N THR A 93 -4.93 9.27 -8.51
CA THR A 93 -4.63 8.03 -9.23
C THR A 93 -3.35 7.44 -8.67
N PHE A 94 -3.43 6.26 -8.06
CA PHE A 94 -2.28 5.56 -7.49
C PHE A 94 -1.67 4.61 -8.51
N ASP A 95 -0.34 4.64 -8.61
CA ASP A 95 0.45 3.71 -9.42
C ASP A 95 0.87 2.54 -8.52
N ILE A 96 -0.06 1.62 -8.30
CA ILE A 96 0.16 0.42 -7.48
C ILE A 96 0.45 -0.73 -8.42
N ILE A 97 1.64 -1.31 -8.31
CA ILE A 97 2.00 -2.53 -9.02
C ILE A 97 1.33 -3.68 -8.29
N ASP A 98 0.39 -4.35 -8.96
CA ASP A 98 -0.17 -5.60 -8.44
C ASP A 98 0.91 -6.68 -8.49
N ASN A 99 1.50 -6.96 -7.33
CA ASN A 99 2.51 -8.01 -7.15
C ASN A 99 1.86 -9.34 -6.71
N SER A 100 0.57 -9.51 -6.96
CA SER A 100 -0.09 -10.79 -6.73
C SER A 100 0.59 -11.82 -7.64
N ARG A 101 1.14 -12.86 -7.04
CA ARG A 101 1.79 -13.94 -7.79
C ARG A 101 0.78 -14.46 -8.83
N PRO A 102 1.08 -14.45 -10.13
CA PRO A 102 0.21 -15.13 -11.08
C PRO A 102 0.11 -16.58 -10.62
N SER A 103 -1.11 -17.08 -10.44
CA SER A 103 -1.29 -18.52 -10.21
C SER A 103 -0.62 -19.24 -11.37
N THR A 104 0.33 -20.13 -11.08
CA THR A 104 0.97 -21.05 -12.04
C THR A 104 -0.01 -22.10 -12.59
N ALA A 105 -1.30 -21.76 -12.68
CA ALA A 105 -2.33 -22.58 -13.30
C ALA A 105 -2.25 -22.57 -14.84
N ASP A 106 -1.32 -21.81 -15.43
CA ASP A 106 -1.07 -21.71 -16.87
C ASP A 106 0.33 -22.25 -17.23
N GLU A 107 0.68 -23.42 -16.71
CA GLU A 107 1.72 -24.28 -17.30
C GLU A 107 1.16 -25.70 -17.36
N LEU A 108 0.35 -25.98 -18.40
CA LEU A 108 -0.08 -27.33 -18.78
C LEU A 108 0.38 -27.66 -20.20
#